data_AF-A0A518FPZ3-F1
#
_entry.id   AF-A0A518FPZ3-F1
#
_cell.length_a   1.000
_cell.length_b   1.000
_cell.length_c   1.000
_cell.angle_alpha   90.00
_cell.angle_beta   90.00
_cell.angle_gamma   90.00
#
_symmetry.space_group_name_H-M   'P 1'
#
loop_
_entity.id
_entity.type
_entity.pdbx_description
1 polymer ?
#
loop_
_entity_poly.entity_id
_entity_poly.type
_entity_poly.pdbx_seq_one_letter_code
_entity_poly.pdbx_strand_id
1 'polypeptide(L)'
;MDSPFSVDQRRYLPWSEYRKLEREIAQESLIGRSDLSSEKINSRIRELIGFEKRYGIVYLGERQWLERCAANSRMSYPVWVLYQLNSLLDKGLSESTEAMPGGGWQGYTEDLSLFWRPPELADAWIRMEDIDLTLPGNDSGVDDDGLCEAFRILHNLAYYLHNVPHQDSRPVSLHGITVEREPQHWTADVISEYGSVWSVEFFGDEVRQTG
;
A
#
# COMPACT_ATOMS: atom_id res chain seq x y z
N MET A 1 -11.37 7.98 -14.20
CA MET A 1 -10.73 6.67 -14.00
C MET A 1 -11.04 6.24 -12.59
N ASP A 2 -11.37 4.97 -12.40
CA ASP A 2 -11.54 4.44 -11.04
C ASP A 2 -10.18 4.47 -10.33
N SER A 3 -10.14 5.01 -9.11
CA SER A 3 -8.92 5.07 -8.29
C SER A 3 -8.35 3.65 -8.10
N PRO A 4 -7.01 3.45 -8.10
CA PRO A 4 -6.44 2.16 -7.73
C PRO A 4 -6.71 1.79 -6.26
N PHE A 5 -7.14 2.76 -5.46
CA PHE A 5 -7.65 2.55 -4.10
C PHE A 5 -9.18 2.50 -4.03
N SER A 6 -9.88 2.43 -5.18
CA SER A 6 -11.33 2.49 -5.24
C SER A 6 -11.98 1.45 -4.32
N VAL A 7 -12.72 1.97 -3.34
CA VAL A 7 -13.40 1.18 -2.32
C VAL A 7 -14.60 0.42 -2.90
N ASP A 8 -15.23 0.96 -3.94
CA ASP A 8 -16.46 0.43 -4.54
C ASP A 8 -16.26 -0.91 -5.25
N GLN A 9 -15.03 -1.20 -5.67
CA GLN A 9 -14.67 -2.42 -6.40
C GLN A 9 -14.23 -3.54 -5.47
N ARG A 10 -13.92 -3.23 -4.21
CA ARG A 10 -13.32 -4.18 -3.28
C ARG A 10 -14.36 -4.85 -2.41
N ARG A 11 -14.17 -6.15 -2.17
CA ARG A 11 -15.02 -6.94 -1.27
C ARG A 11 -14.18 -7.53 -0.16
N TYR A 12 -14.75 -7.59 1.03
CA TYR A 12 -14.10 -8.24 2.16
C TYR A 12 -13.94 -9.74 1.89
N LEU A 13 -12.74 -10.24 2.18
CA LEU A 13 -12.41 -11.65 2.24
C LEU A 13 -11.62 -11.89 3.53
N PRO A 14 -11.71 -13.06 4.17
CA PRO A 14 -10.79 -13.41 5.25
C PRO A 14 -9.34 -13.25 4.78
N TRP A 15 -8.46 -12.73 5.65
CA TRP A 15 -7.08 -12.39 5.26
C TRP A 15 -6.34 -13.57 4.61
N SER A 16 -6.50 -14.77 5.15
CA SER A 16 -5.89 -15.99 4.59
C SER A 16 -6.36 -16.31 3.16
N GLU A 17 -7.63 -16.06 2.86
CA GLU A 17 -8.21 -16.24 1.52
C GLU A 17 -7.74 -15.14 0.57
N TYR A 18 -7.78 -13.88 1.02
CA TYR A 18 -7.27 -12.74 0.26
C TYR A 18 -5.81 -12.97 -0.15
N ARG A 19 -4.95 -13.39 0.80
CA ARG A 19 -3.53 -13.69 0.55
C ARG A 19 -3.32 -14.84 -0.42
N LYS A 20 -4.17 -15.87 -0.36
CA LYS A 20 -4.10 -16.99 -1.31
C LYS A 20 -4.37 -16.50 -2.73
N LEU A 21 -5.42 -15.72 -2.93
CA LEU A 21 -5.78 -15.16 -4.24
C LEU A 21 -4.76 -14.15 -4.72
N GLU A 22 -4.24 -13.28 -3.85
CA GLU A 22 -3.18 -12.33 -4.18
C GLU A 22 -1.93 -13.05 -4.72
N ARG A 23 -1.51 -14.15 -4.09
CA ARG A 23 -0.39 -14.99 -4.56
C ARG A 23 -0.68 -15.69 -5.88
N GLU A 24 -1.91 -16.16 -6.09
CA GLU A 24 -2.33 -16.77 -7.36
C GLU A 24 -2.25 -15.76 -8.50
N ILE A 25 -2.82 -14.57 -8.31
CA ILE A 25 -2.79 -13.49 -9.29
C ILE A 25 -1.34 -13.03 -9.54
N ALA A 26 -0.49 -12.98 -8.51
CA ALA A 26 0.89 -12.54 -8.61
C ALA A 26 1.76 -13.38 -9.57
N GLN A 27 1.46 -14.67 -9.74
CA GLN A 27 2.26 -15.58 -10.59
C GLN A 27 2.34 -15.13 -12.05
N GLU A 28 1.24 -14.56 -12.54
CA GLU A 28 1.10 -14.09 -13.93
C GLU A 28 1.25 -12.57 -14.04
N SER A 29 1.72 -11.90 -12.98
CA SER A 29 1.91 -10.45 -12.96
C SER A 29 2.89 -9.99 -14.04
N LEU A 30 2.53 -8.89 -14.69
CA LEU A 30 3.36 -8.18 -15.63
C LEU A 30 4.18 -7.05 -14.97
N ILE A 31 3.98 -6.78 -13.68
CA ILE A 31 4.79 -5.82 -12.93
C ILE A 31 6.27 -6.22 -13.00
N GLY A 32 7.14 -5.26 -13.28
CA GLY A 32 8.59 -5.48 -13.41
C GLY A 32 9.03 -6.18 -14.71
N ARG A 33 8.09 -6.49 -15.63
CA ARG A 33 8.42 -7.07 -16.94
C ARG A 33 8.68 -5.99 -17.98
N SER A 34 9.70 -6.19 -18.82
CA SER A 34 9.96 -5.37 -20.01
C SER A 34 9.27 -5.93 -21.25
N ASP A 35 9.25 -5.15 -22.34
CA ASP A 35 8.89 -5.60 -23.70
C ASP A 35 7.51 -6.26 -23.82
N LEU A 36 6.53 -5.70 -23.11
CA LEU A 36 5.15 -6.17 -23.11
C LEU A 36 4.48 -5.94 -24.47
N SER A 37 4.05 -7.03 -25.12
CA SER A 37 3.23 -6.94 -26.33
C SER A 37 1.81 -6.48 -25.98
N SER A 38 1.16 -5.78 -26.91
CA SER A 38 -0.24 -5.37 -26.75
C SER A 38 -1.18 -6.55 -26.49
N GLU A 39 -0.91 -7.71 -27.09
CA GLU A 39 -1.68 -8.94 -26.86
C GLU A 39 -1.55 -9.41 -25.40
N LYS A 40 -0.32 -9.43 -24.85
CA LYS A 40 -0.06 -9.85 -23.47
C LYS A 40 -0.74 -8.90 -22.48
N ILE A 41 -0.62 -7.59 -22.69
CA ILE A 41 -1.29 -6.55 -21.89
C ILE A 41 -2.81 -6.75 -21.90
N ASN A 42 -3.40 -6.84 -23.09
CA ASN A 42 -4.86 -6.98 -23.23
C ASN A 42 -5.40 -8.32 -22.69
N SER A 43 -4.60 -9.39 -22.75
CA SER A 43 -4.95 -10.66 -22.12
C SER A 43 -4.98 -10.52 -20.59
N ARG A 44 -3.93 -9.93 -20.01
CA ARG A 44 -3.82 -9.74 -18.56
C ARG A 44 -4.90 -8.81 -18.01
N ILE A 45 -5.20 -7.70 -18.70
CA ILE A 45 -6.30 -6.81 -18.31
C ILE A 45 -7.63 -7.58 -18.21
N ARG A 46 -7.95 -8.43 -19.20
CA ARG A 46 -9.19 -9.23 -19.18
C ARG A 46 -9.24 -10.21 -18.01
N GLU A 47 -8.12 -10.82 -17.68
CA GLU A 47 -7.99 -11.71 -16.53
C GLU A 47 -8.23 -10.95 -15.21
N LEU A 48 -7.56 -9.81 -15.01
CA LEU A 48 -7.71 -8.96 -13.81
C LEU A 48 -9.14 -8.45 -13.65
N ILE A 49 -9.81 -8.05 -14.73
CA ILE A 49 -11.25 -7.70 -14.70
C ILE A 49 -12.09 -8.88 -14.20
N GLY A 50 -11.73 -10.12 -14.57
CA GLY A 50 -12.39 -11.32 -14.10
C GLY A 50 -12.24 -11.51 -12.58
N PHE A 51 -11.03 -11.33 -12.05
CA PHE A 51 -10.76 -11.40 -10.62
C PHE A 51 -11.48 -10.30 -9.83
N GLU A 52 -11.44 -9.05 -10.30
CA GLU A 52 -12.13 -7.92 -9.69
C GLU A 52 -13.64 -8.18 -9.62
N LYS A 53 -14.28 -8.61 -10.72
CA LYS A 53 -15.73 -8.87 -10.75
C LYS A 53 -16.13 -10.04 -9.85
N ARG A 54 -15.30 -11.10 -9.83
CA ARG A 54 -15.62 -12.34 -9.12
C ARG A 54 -15.38 -12.22 -7.63
N TYR A 55 -14.25 -11.66 -7.24
CA TYR A 55 -13.76 -11.67 -5.85
C TYR A 55 -13.65 -10.29 -5.22
N GLY A 56 -13.74 -9.20 -6.00
CA GLY A 56 -13.52 -7.85 -5.49
C GLY A 56 -12.07 -7.60 -5.08
N ILE A 57 -11.11 -8.18 -5.81
CA ILE A 57 -9.68 -7.98 -5.58
C ILE A 57 -9.11 -7.08 -6.67
N VAL A 58 -8.61 -5.92 -6.28
CA VAL A 58 -7.83 -5.02 -7.13
C VAL A 58 -6.35 -5.32 -6.86
N TYR A 59 -5.70 -6.11 -7.70
CA TYR A 59 -4.33 -6.58 -7.42
C TYR A 59 -3.31 -5.47 -7.69
N LEU A 60 -2.88 -4.77 -6.63
CA LEU A 60 -1.86 -3.72 -6.65
C LEU A 60 -2.04 -2.70 -7.79
N GLY A 61 -3.27 -2.39 -8.18
CA GLY A 61 -3.54 -1.51 -9.31
C GLY A 61 -2.93 -1.94 -10.66
N GLU A 62 -2.52 -3.21 -10.81
CA GLU A 62 -1.86 -3.72 -12.03
C GLU A 62 -2.73 -3.46 -13.26
N ARG A 63 -4.05 -3.62 -13.15
CA ARG A 63 -4.98 -3.37 -14.26
C ARG A 63 -4.90 -1.92 -14.74
N GLN A 64 -5.00 -0.95 -13.84
CA GLN A 64 -4.97 0.48 -14.16
C GLN A 64 -3.63 0.88 -14.79
N TRP A 65 -2.52 0.34 -14.26
CA TRP A 65 -1.20 0.54 -14.86
C TRP A 65 -1.14 -0.02 -16.29
N LEU A 66 -1.61 -1.26 -16.50
CA LEU A 66 -1.65 -1.90 -17.82
C LEU A 66 -2.56 -1.18 -18.81
N GLU A 67 -3.72 -0.69 -18.38
CA GLU A 67 -4.61 0.13 -19.20
C GLU A 67 -3.91 1.41 -19.68
N ARG A 68 -3.10 2.03 -18.81
CA ARG A 68 -2.28 3.19 -19.17
C ARG A 68 -1.16 2.84 -20.15
N CYS A 69 -0.50 1.69 -19.97
CA CYS A 69 0.47 1.17 -20.93
C CYS A 69 -0.17 0.89 -22.30
N ALA A 70 -1.39 0.33 -22.34
CA ALA A 70 -2.13 0.08 -23.57
C ALA A 70 -2.49 1.38 -24.32
N ALA A 71 -2.71 2.48 -23.60
CA ALA A 71 -2.96 3.81 -24.16
C ALA A 71 -1.70 4.54 -24.66
N ASN A 72 -0.61 3.81 -24.97
CA ASN A 72 0.69 4.33 -25.45
C ASN A 72 1.50 5.17 -24.45
N SER A 73 1.22 5.08 -23.15
CA SER A 73 2.07 5.66 -22.11
C SER A 73 2.99 4.59 -21.53
N ARG A 74 4.07 4.23 -22.23
CA ARG A 74 5.08 3.29 -21.71
C ARG A 74 5.73 3.90 -20.46
N MET A 75 5.27 3.46 -19.30
CA MET A 75 5.67 3.94 -17.99
C MET A 75 5.98 2.71 -17.14
N SER A 76 7.11 2.72 -16.44
CA SER A 76 7.42 1.65 -15.48
C SER A 76 6.41 1.66 -14.34
N TYR A 77 6.20 0.51 -13.72
CA TYR A 77 5.27 0.40 -12.60
C TYR A 77 5.65 1.31 -11.41
N PRO A 78 6.93 1.40 -10.96
CA PRO A 78 7.31 2.34 -9.90
C PRO A 78 6.98 3.80 -10.23
N VAL A 79 7.25 4.24 -11.47
CA VAL A 79 6.91 5.60 -11.90
C VAL A 79 5.39 5.82 -11.86
N TRP A 80 4.60 4.82 -12.27
CA TRP A 80 3.14 4.90 -12.17
C TRP A 80 2.67 5.00 -10.72
N VAL A 81 3.24 4.18 -9.83
CA VAL A 81 2.97 4.22 -8.39
C VAL A 81 3.31 5.58 -7.79
N LEU A 82 4.43 6.18 -8.18
CA LEU A 82 4.85 7.51 -7.69
C LEU A 82 3.79 8.55 -8.04
N TYR A 83 3.22 8.50 -9.25
CA TYR A 83 2.11 9.38 -9.61
C TYR A 83 0.85 9.11 -8.77
N GLN A 84 0.56 7.86 -8.42
CA GLN A 84 -0.59 7.53 -7.57
C GLN A 84 -0.39 8.05 -6.15
N LEU A 85 0.77 7.80 -5.53
CA LEU A 85 1.10 8.28 -4.20
C LEU A 85 1.11 9.81 -4.14
N ASN A 86 1.69 10.48 -5.14
CA ASN A 86 1.68 11.94 -5.19
C ASN A 86 0.29 12.55 -5.39
N SER A 87 -0.67 11.78 -5.89
CA SER A 87 -2.07 12.22 -5.99
C SER A 87 -2.85 11.96 -4.71
N LEU A 88 -2.39 11.03 -3.87
CA LEU A 88 -2.98 10.65 -2.59
C LEU A 88 -2.53 11.58 -1.45
N LEU A 89 -1.30 12.09 -1.53
CA LEU A 89 -0.65 12.91 -0.51
C LEU A 89 -0.85 14.40 -0.82
N ASP A 90 -1.17 15.21 0.19
CA ASP A 90 -1.61 16.62 0.04
C ASP A 90 -0.64 17.52 -0.73
N LYS A 91 0.66 17.18 -0.69
CA LYS A 91 1.74 17.87 -1.40
C LYS A 91 2.66 16.92 -2.18
N GLY A 92 2.24 15.66 -2.31
CA GLY A 92 3.12 14.59 -2.77
C GLY A 92 4.24 14.25 -1.79
N LEU A 93 5.15 13.40 -2.25
CA LEU A 93 6.37 13.05 -1.54
C LEU A 93 7.41 14.17 -1.69
N SER A 94 8.05 14.53 -0.58
CA SER A 94 9.14 15.49 -0.52
C SER A 94 10.34 14.93 0.24
N GLU A 95 11.54 15.28 -0.21
CA GLU A 95 12.78 14.91 0.48
C GLU A 95 12.82 15.49 1.90
N SER A 96 13.31 14.69 2.85
CA SER A 96 13.49 15.05 4.25
C SER A 96 14.80 14.46 4.77
N THR A 97 15.67 15.34 5.26
CA THR A 97 16.98 14.97 5.82
C THR A 97 16.88 14.38 7.23
N GLU A 98 15.72 14.54 7.89
CA GLU A 98 15.50 14.10 9.27
C GLU A 98 14.68 12.80 9.35
N ALA A 99 14.08 12.38 8.24
CA ALA A 99 13.16 11.25 8.21
C ALA A 99 13.82 9.90 8.54
N MET A 100 15.03 9.67 8.04
CA MET A 100 15.78 8.42 8.25
C MET A 100 17.30 8.65 8.21
N PRO A 101 18.10 7.75 8.80
CA PRO A 101 19.56 7.76 8.64
C PRO A 101 19.95 7.74 7.16
N GLY A 102 20.62 8.81 6.71
CA GLY A 102 21.02 8.98 5.31
C GLY A 102 19.97 9.63 4.40
N GLY A 103 18.94 10.25 4.98
CA GLY A 103 17.87 10.92 4.25
C GLY A 103 16.74 9.96 3.85
N GLY A 104 15.55 10.53 3.70
CA GLY A 104 14.35 9.83 3.27
C GLY A 104 13.37 10.77 2.56
N TRP A 105 12.24 10.22 2.14
CA TRP A 105 11.15 10.98 1.53
C TRP A 105 9.91 10.85 2.38
N GLN A 106 9.20 11.95 2.58
CA GLN A 106 8.03 12.03 3.43
C GLN A 106 6.81 12.53 2.67
N GLY A 107 5.65 12.02 3.03
CA GLY A 107 4.36 12.47 2.54
C GLY A 107 3.32 12.41 3.65
N TYR A 108 2.26 13.20 3.49
CA TYR A 108 1.17 13.30 4.46
C TYR A 108 -0.18 13.33 3.74
N THR A 109 -1.20 12.75 4.37
CA THR A 109 -2.60 12.92 3.97
C THR A 109 -3.57 12.79 5.14
N GLU A 110 -4.57 13.67 5.18
CA GLU A 110 -5.77 13.55 6.03
C GLU A 110 -6.97 12.96 5.25
N ASP A 111 -6.86 12.82 3.93
CA ASP A 111 -7.94 12.28 3.10
C ASP A 111 -7.99 10.76 3.18
N LEU A 112 -8.61 10.28 4.25
CA LEU A 112 -8.74 8.85 4.49
C LEU A 112 -9.85 8.18 3.65
N SER A 113 -10.65 8.95 2.91
CA SER A 113 -11.78 8.43 2.14
C SER A 113 -11.33 7.51 1.00
N LEU A 114 -10.07 7.63 0.60
CA LEU A 114 -9.46 6.86 -0.46
C LEU A 114 -8.97 5.49 0.02
N PHE A 115 -8.76 5.26 1.32
CA PHE A 115 -8.29 3.97 1.82
C PHE A 115 -9.45 3.00 2.04
N TRP A 116 -9.27 1.78 1.53
CA TRP A 116 -10.29 0.76 1.68
C TRP A 116 -10.31 0.21 3.11
N ARG A 117 -11.41 0.47 3.82
CA ARG A 117 -11.71 -0.05 5.15
C ARG A 117 -13.09 -0.73 5.13
N PRO A 118 -13.15 -2.06 4.94
CA PRO A 118 -14.43 -2.76 4.96
C PRO A 118 -15.04 -2.76 6.37
N PRO A 119 -16.37 -2.69 6.52
CA PRO A 119 -17.05 -2.72 7.83
C PRO A 119 -16.65 -3.91 8.71
N GLU A 120 -16.35 -5.06 8.10
CA GLU A 120 -15.90 -6.27 8.77
C GLU A 120 -14.54 -6.12 9.46
N LEU A 121 -13.75 -5.11 9.07
CA LEU A 121 -12.47 -4.74 9.69
C LEU A 121 -12.56 -3.39 10.43
N ALA A 122 -13.75 -2.77 10.48
CA ALA A 122 -13.92 -1.43 11.06
C ALA A 122 -13.71 -1.42 12.59
N ASP A 123 -13.97 -2.54 13.26
CA ASP A 123 -13.74 -2.75 14.69
C ASP A 123 -12.25 -2.91 15.06
N ALA A 124 -11.32 -2.73 14.11
CA ALA A 124 -9.91 -2.63 14.44
C ALA A 124 -9.71 -1.52 15.48
N TRP A 125 -9.05 -1.88 16.59
CA TRP A 125 -8.71 -0.97 17.69
C TRP A 125 -7.86 0.21 17.22
N ILE A 126 -7.27 0.13 16.02
CA ILE A 126 -6.52 1.21 15.39
C ILE A 126 -7.45 2.09 14.56
N ARG A 127 -7.53 3.37 14.92
CA ARG A 127 -8.14 4.44 14.12
C ARG A 127 -7.08 4.99 13.16
N MET A 128 -7.50 5.27 11.94
CA MET A 128 -6.71 6.09 11.03
C MET A 128 -7.24 7.51 11.19
N GLU A 129 -6.38 8.46 11.53
CA GLU A 129 -6.73 9.89 11.64
C GLU A 129 -6.04 10.68 10.54
N ASP A 130 -4.75 10.41 10.36
CA ASP A 130 -3.91 10.83 9.26
C ASP A 130 -2.96 9.68 8.88
N ILE A 131 -2.19 9.89 7.81
CA ILE A 131 -1.08 9.00 7.45
C ILE A 131 0.14 9.85 7.12
N ASP A 132 1.12 9.84 8.01
CA ASP A 132 2.51 10.17 7.68
C ASP A 132 3.18 8.96 7.05
N LEU A 133 3.74 9.13 5.85
CA LEU A 133 4.46 8.08 5.13
C LEU A 133 5.93 8.48 4.99
N THR A 134 6.83 7.64 5.49
CA THR A 134 8.29 7.79 5.32
C THR A 134 8.85 6.66 4.46
N LEU A 135 9.63 7.02 3.44
CA LEU A 135 10.20 6.09 2.46
C LEU A 135 11.72 6.22 2.34
N PRO A 136 12.42 5.13 1.98
CA PRO A 136 13.83 5.19 1.64
C PRO A 136 14.04 5.93 0.32
N GLY A 137 15.14 6.66 0.24
CA GLY A 137 15.54 7.37 -0.96
C GLY A 137 16.88 8.08 -0.79
N ASN A 138 17.19 8.92 -1.77
CA ASN A 138 18.33 9.83 -1.77
C ASN A 138 18.01 11.07 -2.63
N ASP A 139 19.00 11.91 -2.88
CA ASP A 139 18.92 13.14 -3.68
C ASP A 139 18.43 12.90 -5.12
N SER A 140 18.53 11.67 -5.64
CA SER A 140 18.04 11.29 -6.98
C SER A 140 16.57 10.91 -7.00
N GLY A 141 15.97 10.67 -5.84
CA GLY A 141 14.56 10.28 -5.71
C GLY A 141 14.30 9.24 -4.62
N VAL A 142 13.02 8.88 -4.52
CA VAL A 142 12.54 7.76 -3.71
C VAL A 142 13.05 6.46 -4.32
N ASP A 143 13.36 5.48 -3.46
CA ASP A 143 13.69 4.13 -3.88
C ASP A 143 12.47 3.42 -4.51
N ASP A 144 12.65 2.83 -5.70
CA ASP A 144 11.56 2.20 -6.47
C ASP A 144 10.91 1.02 -5.72
N ASP A 145 11.71 0.23 -5.00
CA ASP A 145 11.22 -0.92 -4.23
C ASP A 145 10.45 -0.43 -3.00
N GLY A 146 11.00 0.53 -2.25
CA GLY A 146 10.32 1.16 -1.12
C GLY A 146 9.00 1.82 -1.51
N LEU A 147 8.95 2.42 -2.69
CA LEU A 147 7.76 3.05 -3.25
C LEU A 147 6.67 2.03 -3.63
N CYS A 148 7.04 0.92 -4.26
CA CYS A 148 6.11 -0.17 -4.57
C CYS A 148 5.61 -0.86 -3.29
N GLU A 149 6.48 -0.99 -2.29
CA GLU A 149 6.14 -1.58 -0.99
C GLU A 149 5.16 -0.70 -0.21
N ALA A 150 5.40 0.62 -0.16
CA ALA A 150 4.46 1.56 0.43
C ALA A 150 3.08 1.50 -0.21
N PHE A 151 3.03 1.43 -1.54
CA PHE A 151 1.77 1.29 -2.24
C PHE A 151 1.04 0.00 -1.88
N ARG A 152 1.75 -1.13 -1.77
CA ARG A 152 1.20 -2.41 -1.29
C ARG A 152 0.66 -2.31 0.14
N ILE A 153 1.42 -1.67 1.04
CA ILE A 153 1.03 -1.44 2.43
C ILE A 153 -0.25 -0.64 2.49
N LEU A 154 -0.27 0.55 1.88
CA LEU A 154 -1.42 1.45 1.85
C LEU A 154 -2.65 0.79 1.19
N HIS A 155 -2.43 0.03 0.11
CA HIS A 155 -3.50 -0.68 -0.57
C HIS A 155 -4.12 -1.78 0.32
N ASN A 156 -3.34 -2.42 1.19
CA ASN A 156 -3.82 -3.50 2.07
C ASN A 156 -3.88 -3.08 3.55
N LEU A 157 -3.85 -1.78 3.85
CA LEU A 157 -3.62 -1.24 5.19
C LEU A 157 -4.62 -1.77 6.23
N ALA A 158 -5.90 -1.81 5.89
CA ALA A 158 -6.93 -2.31 6.80
C ALA A 158 -6.67 -3.75 7.29
N TYR A 159 -6.12 -4.62 6.44
CA TYR A 159 -5.75 -5.98 6.86
C TYR A 159 -4.53 -5.98 7.78
N TYR A 160 -3.52 -5.14 7.52
CA TYR A 160 -2.36 -5.05 8.41
C TYR A 160 -2.74 -4.55 9.79
N LEU A 161 -3.48 -3.44 9.85
CA LEU A 161 -3.91 -2.84 11.11
C LEU A 161 -4.81 -3.77 11.92
N HIS A 162 -5.65 -4.57 11.26
CA HIS A 162 -6.48 -5.56 11.96
C HIS A 162 -5.65 -6.67 12.66
N ASN A 163 -4.47 -7.01 12.13
CA ASN A 163 -3.60 -8.04 12.70
C ASN A 163 -2.64 -7.50 13.76
N VAL A 164 -2.64 -6.19 14.04
CA VAL A 164 -1.78 -5.60 15.05
C VAL A 164 -2.19 -6.08 16.45
N PRO A 165 -1.26 -6.62 17.25
CA PRO A 165 -1.52 -6.96 18.65
C PRO A 165 -1.91 -5.71 19.44
N HIS A 166 -3.01 -5.79 20.16
CA HIS A 166 -3.46 -4.75 21.08
C HIS A 166 -3.15 -5.21 22.51
N GLN A 167 -2.32 -4.44 23.22
CA GLN A 167 -1.97 -4.73 24.62
C GLN A 167 -3.10 -4.36 25.59
N ASP A 168 -3.91 -3.35 25.22
CA ASP A 168 -5.03 -2.85 26.01
C ASP A 168 -6.32 -2.88 25.18
N SER A 169 -7.46 -3.09 25.84
CA SER A 169 -8.79 -3.00 25.24
C SER A 169 -9.23 -1.54 25.02
N ARG A 170 -8.34 -0.70 24.47
CA ARG A 170 -8.58 0.72 24.19
C ARG A 170 -8.20 1.06 22.75
N PRO A 171 -8.90 2.00 22.10
CA PRO A 171 -8.55 2.45 20.77
C PRO A 171 -7.19 3.16 20.77
N VAL A 172 -6.48 3.06 19.66
CA VAL A 172 -5.18 3.69 19.40
C VAL A 172 -5.27 4.32 18.01
N SER A 173 -4.44 5.32 17.71
CA SER A 173 -4.45 5.98 16.41
C SER A 173 -3.15 5.67 15.66
N LEU A 174 -3.25 5.32 14.37
CA LEU A 174 -2.12 5.27 13.47
C LEU A 174 -1.60 6.68 13.29
N HIS A 175 -0.30 6.86 13.45
CA HIS A 175 0.36 8.14 13.27
C HIS A 175 1.29 8.13 12.05
N GLY A 176 2.04 7.04 11.86
CA GLY A 176 3.02 6.98 10.78
C GLY A 176 3.25 5.57 10.26
N ILE A 177 3.67 5.49 9.01
CA ILE A 177 4.17 4.29 8.33
C ILE A 177 5.57 4.61 7.84
N THR A 178 6.55 3.81 8.23
CA THR A 178 7.92 3.93 7.74
C THR A 178 8.31 2.66 7.00
N VAL A 179 8.63 2.78 5.72
CA VAL A 179 9.24 1.69 4.95
C VAL A 179 10.74 1.74 5.15
N GLU A 180 11.31 0.62 5.60
CA GLU A 180 12.74 0.55 5.88
C GLU A 180 13.54 0.25 4.62
N ARG A 181 14.85 0.53 4.68
CA ARG A 181 15.78 0.12 3.60
C ARG A 181 15.94 -1.40 3.52
N GLU A 182 15.62 -2.11 4.60
CA GLU A 182 15.62 -3.57 4.61
C GLU A 182 14.40 -4.10 3.85
N PRO A 183 14.57 -5.02 2.87
CA PRO A 183 13.46 -5.51 2.07
C PRO A 183 12.33 -6.10 2.92
N GLN A 184 11.10 -5.72 2.60
CA GLN A 184 9.88 -6.17 3.27
C GLN A 184 9.77 -5.75 4.75
N HIS A 185 10.72 -4.96 5.26
CA HIS A 185 10.65 -4.45 6.62
C HIS A 185 9.99 -3.07 6.60
N TRP A 186 8.97 -2.90 7.43
CA TRP A 186 8.32 -1.61 7.66
C TRP A 186 7.75 -1.55 9.07
N THR A 187 7.51 -0.34 9.54
CA THR A 187 6.97 -0.08 10.87
C THR A 187 5.72 0.78 10.79
N ALA A 188 4.81 0.58 11.75
CA ALA A 188 3.67 1.45 11.98
C ALA A 188 3.76 2.05 13.38
N ASP A 189 3.79 3.37 13.47
CA ASP A 189 3.74 4.08 14.74
C ASP A 189 2.28 4.27 15.14
N VAL A 190 1.96 3.84 16.34
CA VAL A 190 0.63 3.97 16.92
C VAL A 190 0.69 4.70 18.25
N ILE A 191 -0.31 5.53 18.48
CA ILE A 191 -0.40 6.41 19.64
C ILE A 191 -1.64 6.04 20.45
N SER A 192 -1.47 5.82 21.76
CA SER A 192 -2.61 5.65 22.67
C SER A 192 -3.29 6.97 22.96
N GLU A 193 -4.53 6.93 23.44
CA GLU A 193 -5.27 8.12 23.91
C GLU A 193 -4.53 8.95 24.98
N TYR A 194 -3.48 8.41 25.61
CA TYR A 194 -2.67 9.08 26.64
C TYR A 194 -1.31 9.58 26.10
N GLY A 195 -1.09 9.51 24.79
CA GLY A 195 0.14 9.96 24.14
C GLY A 195 1.32 8.99 24.28
N SER A 196 1.08 7.74 24.68
CA SER A 196 2.15 6.72 24.62
C SER A 196 2.30 6.27 23.18
N VAL A 197 3.53 6.30 22.66
CA VAL A 197 3.87 5.90 21.29
C VAL A 197 4.59 4.55 21.34
N TRP A 198 4.20 3.62 20.48
CA TRP A 198 4.99 2.42 20.20
C TRP A 198 4.94 2.10 18.71
N SER A 199 5.99 1.43 18.25
CA SER A 199 6.12 1.02 16.86
C SER A 199 5.81 -0.46 16.73
N VAL A 200 5.05 -0.82 15.72
CA VAL A 200 4.75 -2.21 15.36
C VAL A 200 5.59 -2.57 14.15
N GLU A 201 6.41 -3.61 14.29
CA GLU A 201 7.28 -4.07 13.20
C GLU A 201 6.61 -5.12 12.34
N PHE A 202 6.80 -5.00 11.04
CA PHE A 202 6.31 -5.94 10.04
C PHE A 202 7.46 -6.44 9.19
N PHE A 203 7.47 -7.75 8.94
CA PHE A 203 8.35 -8.40 7.96
C PHE A 203 7.49 -9.10 6.91
N GLY A 204 7.35 -8.46 5.75
CA GLY A 204 6.47 -8.87 4.68
C GLY A 204 5.01 -8.72 5.09
N ASP A 205 4.40 -9.83 5.49
CA ASP A 205 2.99 -9.88 5.93
C ASP A 205 2.82 -10.26 7.39
N GLU A 206 3.92 -10.52 8.10
CA GLU A 206 3.91 -10.98 9.49
C GLU A 206 4.23 -9.82 10.42
N VAL A 207 3.41 -9.67 11.47
CA VAL A 207 3.71 -8.77 12.59
C VAL A 207 4.74 -9.46 13.49
N ARG A 208 5.86 -8.79 13.77
CA ARG A 208 6.77 -9.20 14.84
C ARG A 208 6.57 -8.27 16.03
N GLN A 209 6.33 -8.88 17.19
CA GLN A 209 6.38 -8.14 18.45
C GLN A 209 7.85 -7.90 18.79
N THR A 210 8.27 -6.64 18.80
CA THR A 210 9.38 -6.21 19.63
C THR A 210 8.82 -5.91 21.02
N GLY A 211 9.26 -6.72 21.99
CA GLY A 211 8.83 -6.63 23.39
C GLY A 211 9.55 -5.51 24.15
#